data_AF-A0A7V4XE19-F1
#
_entry.id   AF-A0A7V4XE19-F1
#
_cell.length_a   1.000
_cell.length_b   1.000
_cell.length_c   1.000
_cell.angle_alpha   90.00
_cell.angle_beta   90.00
_cell.angle_gamma   90.00
#
_symmetry.space_group_name_H-M   'P 1'
#
loop_
_entity.id
_entity.type
_entity.pdbx_description
1 polymer ?
#
loop_
_entity_poly.entity_id
_entity_poly.type
_entity_poly.pdbx_seq_one_letter_code
_entity_poly.pdbx_strand_id
1 'polypeptide(L)'
;MTYWQFRLCAKPSARLLLHYLKLSNLRPSKATKRKSNCAGRVTEDRGLPCCARYGTSLSQHELIDSYRDLAHRSVFVKLPLIDKPGEFILVWTATPWTLTANTSLAVHPDMEYNKVEEYGESLNVIAGALASLKPGYKVVDTVMGSDLVGLRYRGPFYDLPAQQGIETRVVA
;
A
#
# COMPACT_ATOMS: atom_id res chain seq x y z
N MET A 1 -23.49 32.73 -18.35
CA MET A 1 -24.11 33.37 -17.19
C MET A 1 -25.59 33.03 -17.23
N THR A 2 -26.00 31.98 -16.52
CA THR A 2 -27.36 31.44 -16.68
C THR A 2 -27.87 30.92 -15.33
N TYR A 3 -28.83 31.66 -14.80
CA TYR A 3 -29.96 31.23 -13.96
C TYR A 3 -29.68 30.43 -12.67
N TRP A 4 -29.57 31.15 -11.55
CA TRP A 4 -30.09 30.72 -10.27
C TRP A 4 -31.39 31.49 -10.00
N GLN A 5 -32.54 30.82 -10.07
CA GLN A 5 -33.83 31.41 -9.73
C GLN A 5 -34.33 30.81 -8.42
N PHE A 6 -33.85 31.34 -7.29
CA PHE A 6 -34.52 31.20 -6.00
C PHE A 6 -35.80 32.04 -6.04
N ARG A 7 -36.95 31.41 -6.29
CA ARG A 7 -38.25 32.03 -5.99
C ARG A 7 -38.53 31.92 -4.50
N LEU A 8 -38.06 32.93 -3.76
CA LEU A 8 -38.67 33.34 -2.49
C LEU A 8 -40.06 33.92 -2.81
N CYS A 9 -41.12 33.24 -2.38
CA CYS A 9 -42.45 33.83 -2.30
C CYS A 9 -42.75 34.06 -0.82
N ALA A 10 -42.35 35.23 -0.32
CA ALA A 10 -42.79 35.75 0.96
C ALA A 10 -44.10 36.52 0.77
N LYS A 11 -45.06 36.35 1.69
CA LYS A 11 -45.94 37.41 2.22
C LYS A 11 -46.69 36.90 3.47
N PRO A 12 -47.20 37.80 4.33
CA PRO A 12 -46.82 37.85 5.73
C PRO A 12 -48.01 37.65 6.68
N SER A 13 -47.76 37.21 7.90
CA SER A 13 -48.37 37.72 9.15
C SER A 13 -48.30 36.68 10.26
N ALA A 14 -48.26 37.22 11.47
CA ALA A 14 -48.53 36.60 12.76
C ALA A 14 -47.39 35.85 13.47
N ARG A 15 -46.96 36.54 14.55
CA ARG A 15 -46.44 36.05 15.83
C ARG A 15 -45.00 35.55 15.89
N LEU A 16 -44.18 36.41 16.52
CA LEU A 16 -43.11 35.99 17.41
C LEU A 16 -43.56 34.82 18.28
N LEU A 17 -42.88 33.69 18.13
CA LEU A 17 -42.65 32.72 19.20
C LEU A 17 -41.27 32.15 18.97
N LEU A 18 -40.30 32.59 19.78
CA LEU A 18 -39.06 31.86 19.98
C LEU A 18 -39.43 30.42 20.34
N HIS A 19 -39.10 29.47 19.46
CA HIS A 19 -39.03 28.08 19.86
C HIS A 19 -37.75 27.47 19.29
N TYR A 20 -36.75 27.47 20.15
CA TYR A 20 -35.52 26.68 20.06
C TYR A 20 -35.93 25.19 20.11
N LEU A 21 -36.18 24.56 18.95
CA LEU A 21 -36.62 23.17 18.89
C LEU A 21 -35.50 22.28 18.35
N LYS A 22 -34.66 21.86 19.31
CA LYS A 22 -33.99 20.56 19.43
C LYS A 22 -33.94 19.72 18.15
N LEU A 23 -32.74 19.70 17.54
CA LEU A 23 -32.24 18.65 16.64
C LEU A 23 -32.07 17.29 17.37
N SER A 24 -33.06 16.82 18.12
CA SER A 24 -32.93 15.60 18.93
C SER A 24 -33.71 14.40 18.39
N ASN A 25 -34.30 14.46 17.20
CA ASN A 25 -35.19 13.39 16.70
C ASN A 25 -35.03 13.03 15.21
N LEU A 26 -33.86 13.23 14.60
CA LEU A 26 -33.55 12.58 13.33
C LEU A 26 -32.95 11.19 13.61
N ARG A 27 -33.81 10.20 13.86
CA ARG A 27 -33.41 8.79 13.66
C ARG A 27 -33.25 8.57 12.16
N PRO A 28 -32.05 8.29 11.62
CA PRO A 28 -31.91 8.04 10.20
C PRO A 28 -32.70 6.77 9.85
N SER A 29 -33.76 6.93 9.06
CA SER A 29 -34.56 5.81 8.59
C SER A 29 -33.70 4.88 7.71
N LYS A 30 -33.98 3.57 7.76
CA LYS A 30 -33.32 2.55 6.91
C LYS A 30 -33.37 2.88 5.41
N ALA A 31 -34.21 3.82 4.98
CA ALA A 31 -34.31 4.28 3.60
C ALA A 31 -33.03 4.96 3.08
N THR A 32 -32.26 5.64 3.93
CA THR A 32 -31.07 6.38 3.49
C THR A 32 -29.94 5.42 3.06
N LYS A 33 -29.72 4.33 3.80
CA LYS A 33 -28.77 3.26 3.41
C LYS A 33 -29.19 2.55 2.12
N ARG A 34 -30.50 2.44 1.87
CA ARG A 34 -31.02 1.76 0.67
C ARG A 34 -30.75 2.60 -0.59
N LYS A 35 -30.90 3.92 -0.52
CA LYS A 35 -30.58 4.84 -1.63
C LYS A 35 -29.09 4.89 -2.00
N SER A 36 -28.18 4.77 -1.03
CA SER A 36 -26.74 4.79 -1.32
C SER A 36 -26.24 3.54 -2.04
N ASN A 37 -26.93 2.41 -1.88
CA ASN A 37 -26.56 1.15 -2.53
C ASN A 37 -27.15 0.98 -3.95
N CYS A 38 -28.08 1.85 -4.36
CA CYS A 38 -28.81 1.74 -5.63
C CYS A 38 -27.98 1.99 -6.91
N ALA A 39 -26.68 2.31 -6.80
CA ALA A 39 -25.83 2.62 -7.94
C ALA A 39 -24.49 1.87 -7.95
N GLY A 40 -24.36 0.77 -7.18
CA GLY A 40 -23.10 0.01 -7.09
C GLY A 40 -21.93 0.80 -6.52
N ARG A 41 -22.20 1.92 -5.84
CA ARG A 41 -21.16 2.82 -5.29
C ARG A 41 -20.50 2.28 -4.02
N VAL A 42 -21.04 1.20 -3.44
CA VAL A 42 -20.50 0.55 -2.26
C VAL A 42 -19.92 -0.79 -2.69
N THR A 43 -18.61 -0.93 -2.50
CA THR A 43 -17.84 -2.15 -2.78
C THR A 43 -17.29 -2.65 -1.45
N GLU A 44 -17.42 -3.95 -1.14
CA GLU A 44 -17.16 -4.47 0.21
C GLU A 44 -15.68 -4.78 0.51
N ASP A 45 -14.77 -4.82 -0.47
CA ASP A 45 -13.43 -5.39 -0.26
C ASP A 45 -12.29 -4.43 -0.61
N ARG A 46 -11.80 -3.65 0.37
CA ARG A 46 -10.55 -2.88 0.26
C ARG A 46 -9.74 -2.93 1.54
N GLY A 47 -8.41 -2.97 1.40
CA GLY A 47 -7.50 -2.75 2.51
C GLY A 47 -7.69 -1.34 3.07
N LEU A 48 -8.03 -1.24 4.35
CA LEU A 48 -8.20 0.03 5.05
C LEU A 48 -7.12 0.19 6.13
N PRO A 49 -6.65 1.42 6.38
CA PRO A 49 -5.79 1.68 7.52
C PRO A 49 -6.55 1.32 8.81
N CYS A 50 -5.93 0.48 9.63
CA CYS A 50 -6.53 -0.03 10.86
C CYS A 50 -5.76 0.48 12.08
N CYS A 51 -6.50 0.91 13.10
CA CYS A 51 -5.90 1.24 14.39
C CYS A 51 -5.72 -0.03 15.21
N ALA A 52 -4.47 -0.46 15.44
CA ALA A 52 -4.18 -1.64 16.26
C ALA A 52 -4.70 -1.53 17.72
N ARG A 53 -4.95 -0.31 18.22
CA ARG A 53 -5.49 -0.08 19.58
C ARG A 53 -6.98 -0.38 19.69
N TYR A 54 -7.77 0.05 18.71
CA TYR A 54 -9.23 -0.04 18.75
C TYR A 54 -9.81 -1.12 17.83
N GLY A 55 -8.99 -1.69 16.93
CA GLY A 55 -9.42 -2.70 15.96
C GLY A 55 -10.38 -2.19 14.89
N THR A 56 -10.50 -0.86 14.73
CA THR A 56 -11.40 -0.21 13.78
C THR A 56 -10.64 0.37 12.59
N SER A 57 -11.28 0.34 11.42
CA SER A 57 -10.79 1.04 10.23
C SER A 57 -10.92 2.55 10.40
N LEU A 58 -9.92 3.29 9.95
CA LEU A 58 -9.92 4.75 9.95
C LEU A 58 -10.24 5.29 8.56
N SER A 59 -10.98 6.39 8.51
CA SER A 59 -11.24 7.16 7.30
C SER A 59 -10.05 8.09 6.98
N GLN A 60 -9.93 8.49 5.71
CA GLN A 60 -8.86 9.41 5.30
C GLN A 60 -8.90 10.74 6.07
N HIS A 61 -10.09 11.27 6.39
CA HIS A 61 -10.24 12.52 7.14
C HIS A 61 -9.75 12.43 8.58
N GLU A 62 -9.72 11.22 9.18
CA GLU A 62 -9.17 11.02 10.52
C GLU A 62 -7.63 10.96 10.53
N LEU A 63 -7.01 10.68 9.38
CA LEU A 63 -5.57 10.47 9.27
C LEU A 63 -4.77 11.74 8.96
N ILE A 64 -5.38 12.73 8.29
CA ILE A 64 -4.68 13.90 7.72
C ILE A 64 -3.81 14.62 8.75
N ASP A 65 -4.31 14.82 9.98
CA ASP A 65 -3.61 15.55 11.03
C ASP A 65 -2.85 14.64 12.02
N SER A 66 -2.72 13.36 11.69
CA SER A 66 -2.15 12.35 12.60
C SER A 66 -0.73 11.89 12.24
N TYR A 67 -0.17 12.40 11.13
CA TYR A 67 1.19 12.06 10.69
C TYR A 67 2.24 12.55 11.68
N ARG A 68 3.21 11.69 11.97
CA ARG A 68 4.33 11.98 12.88
C ARG A 68 5.59 11.35 12.33
N ASP A 69 6.70 12.04 12.51
CA ASP A 69 8.02 11.51 12.17
C ASP A 69 8.41 10.43 13.18
N LEU A 70 8.73 9.25 12.67
CA LEU A 70 9.12 8.08 13.45
C LEU A 70 10.34 7.45 12.80
N ALA A 71 11.36 7.19 13.61
CA ALA A 71 12.53 6.45 13.16
C ALA A 71 12.23 4.95 13.18
N HIS A 72 12.29 4.33 12.00
CA HIS A 72 12.14 2.88 11.84
C HIS A 72 13.47 2.24 11.44
N ARG A 73 13.68 1.00 11.88
CA ARG A 73 14.81 0.19 11.42
C ARG A 73 14.47 -0.37 10.05
N SER A 74 15.21 0.04 9.03
CA SER A 74 15.15 -0.59 7.73
C SER A 74 16.14 -1.74 7.62
N VAL A 75 15.79 -2.73 6.80
CA VAL A 75 16.62 -3.91 6.57
C VAL A 75 16.73 -4.18 5.08
N PHE A 76 17.88 -4.74 4.69
CA PHE A 76 18.11 -5.30 3.36
C PHE A 76 18.08 -6.82 3.45
N VAL A 77 17.37 -7.47 2.53
CA VAL A 77 17.18 -8.91 2.49
C VAL A 77 17.67 -9.44 1.14
N LYS A 78 18.54 -10.46 1.18
CA LYS A 78 18.98 -11.19 -0.01
C LYS A 78 17.99 -12.31 -0.29
N LEU A 79 17.40 -12.33 -1.49
CA LEU A 79 16.48 -13.38 -1.95
C LEU A 79 17.17 -14.26 -3.00
N PRO A 80 17.49 -15.52 -2.72
CA PRO A 80 18.19 -16.39 -3.66
C PRO A 80 17.30 -16.75 -4.85
N LEU A 81 17.85 -16.70 -6.06
CA LEU A 81 17.18 -17.21 -7.26
C LEU A 81 17.28 -18.74 -7.31
N ILE A 82 16.18 -19.40 -7.67
CA ILE A 82 16.13 -20.88 -7.74
C ILE A 82 16.88 -21.38 -8.99
N ASP A 83 16.67 -20.70 -10.12
CA ASP A 83 17.20 -21.13 -11.42
C ASP A 83 18.67 -20.69 -11.64
N LYS A 84 19.20 -19.80 -10.80
CA LYS A 84 20.57 -19.25 -10.88
C LYS A 84 21.27 -19.31 -9.52
N PRO A 85 21.98 -20.40 -9.19
CA PRO A 85 22.65 -20.53 -7.91
C PRO A 85 23.76 -19.48 -7.76
N GLY A 86 23.84 -18.83 -6.59
CA GLY A 86 24.80 -17.75 -6.32
C GLY A 86 24.32 -16.36 -6.78
N GLU A 87 23.15 -16.27 -7.40
CA GLU A 87 22.49 -15.00 -7.71
C GLU A 87 21.34 -14.71 -6.75
N PHE A 88 21.27 -13.46 -6.30
CA PHE A 88 20.27 -12.98 -5.37
C PHE A 88 19.63 -11.69 -5.88
N ILE A 89 18.40 -11.43 -5.46
CA ILE A 89 17.77 -10.11 -5.58
C ILE A 89 17.83 -9.43 -4.22
N LEU A 90 18.36 -8.21 -4.19
CA LEU A 90 18.45 -7.43 -2.96
C LEU A 90 17.19 -6.57 -2.80
N VAL A 91 16.48 -6.77 -1.69
CA VAL A 91 15.23 -6.05 -1.38
C VAL A 91 15.41 -5.20 -0.14
N TRP A 92 14.94 -3.96 -0.20
CA TRP A 92 14.87 -3.05 0.94
C TRP A 92 13.46 -2.99 1.51
N THR A 93 13.33 -3.01 2.83
CA THR A 93 12.05 -2.75 3.50
C THR A 93 12.22 -1.97 4.79
N ALA A 94 11.32 -1.03 5.04
CA ALA A 94 11.21 -0.30 6.31
C ALA A 94 10.32 -1.03 7.34
N THR A 95 9.57 -2.05 6.91
CA THR A 95 8.62 -2.80 7.74
C THR A 95 8.96 -4.29 7.71
N PRO A 96 9.93 -4.77 8.51
CA PRO A 96 10.39 -6.16 8.43
C PRO A 96 9.30 -7.19 8.71
N TRP A 97 8.26 -6.84 9.47
CA TRP A 97 7.15 -7.74 9.79
C TRP A 97 6.28 -8.12 8.58
N THR A 98 6.34 -7.39 7.45
CA THR A 98 5.58 -7.76 6.24
C THR A 98 6.26 -8.86 5.43
N LEU A 99 7.53 -9.16 5.69
CA LEU A 99 8.30 -10.19 4.98
C LEU A 99 7.73 -11.60 5.21
N THR A 100 7.05 -11.83 6.34
CA THR A 100 6.41 -13.12 6.65
C THR A 100 5.20 -13.42 5.77
N ALA A 101 4.62 -12.39 5.14
CA ALA A 101 3.48 -12.49 4.24
C ALA A 101 3.89 -12.20 2.77
N ASN A 102 5.17 -12.35 2.44
CA ASN A 102 5.63 -12.18 1.07
C ASN A 102 5.10 -13.29 0.15
N THR A 103 4.49 -12.92 -0.96
CA THR A 103 3.93 -13.84 -1.97
C THR A 103 4.63 -13.73 -3.32
N SER A 104 5.01 -12.51 -3.71
CA SER A 104 5.73 -12.22 -4.95
C SER A 104 6.68 -11.04 -4.75
N LEU A 105 7.56 -10.84 -5.73
CA LEU A 105 8.46 -9.69 -5.78
C LEU A 105 8.12 -8.84 -6.99
N ALA A 106 7.79 -7.57 -6.78
CA ALA A 106 7.53 -6.65 -7.89
C ALA A 106 8.83 -6.00 -8.38
N VAL A 107 9.03 -5.96 -9.69
CA VAL A 107 10.12 -5.22 -10.35
C VAL A 107 9.52 -4.27 -11.38
N HIS A 108 10.13 -3.11 -11.55
CA HIS A 108 9.66 -2.19 -12.58
C HIS A 108 10.28 -2.59 -13.93
N PRO A 109 9.48 -2.89 -14.97
CA PRO A 109 9.99 -3.44 -16.22
C PRO A 109 10.98 -2.51 -16.94
N ASP A 110 10.74 -1.19 -16.88
CA ASP A 110 11.58 -0.18 -17.57
C ASP A 110 12.77 0.33 -16.74
N MET A 111 13.00 -0.21 -15.53
CA MET A 111 14.11 0.23 -14.68
C MET A 111 15.33 -0.67 -14.86
N GLU A 112 16.52 -0.06 -14.83
CA GLU A 112 17.79 -0.77 -14.88
C GLU A 112 18.21 -1.28 -13.50
N TYR A 113 18.67 -2.53 -13.48
CA TYR A 113 19.19 -3.22 -12.31
C TYR A 113 20.65 -3.56 -12.55
N ASN A 114 21.52 -3.16 -11.62
CA ASN A 114 22.94 -3.50 -11.66
C ASN A 114 23.17 -4.83 -10.96
N LYS A 115 23.90 -5.71 -11.64
CA LYS A 115 24.43 -6.94 -11.08
C LYS A 115 25.76 -6.64 -10.42
N VAL A 116 25.79 -6.82 -9.12
CA VAL A 116 26.87 -6.42 -8.24
C VAL A 116 27.47 -7.68 -7.60
N GLU A 117 28.78 -7.84 -7.72
CA GLU A 117 29.49 -8.95 -7.08
C GLU A 117 30.03 -8.51 -5.71
N GLU A 118 29.67 -9.29 -4.69
CA GLU A 118 30.07 -9.09 -3.30
C GLU A 118 30.42 -10.47 -2.69
N TYR A 119 31.65 -10.66 -2.20
CA TYR A 119 32.11 -11.92 -1.58
C TYR A 119 31.89 -13.20 -2.42
N GLY A 120 31.91 -13.08 -3.77
CA GLY A 120 31.65 -14.21 -4.69
C GLY A 120 30.17 -14.52 -4.92
N GLU A 121 29.27 -13.69 -4.39
CA GLU A 121 27.83 -13.72 -4.68
C GLU A 121 27.47 -12.60 -5.66
N SER A 122 26.48 -12.84 -6.53
CA SER A 122 25.93 -11.84 -7.43
C SER A 122 24.60 -11.29 -6.89
N LEU A 123 24.51 -9.99 -6.70
CA LEU A 123 23.34 -9.27 -6.17
C LEU A 123 22.75 -8.38 -7.27
N ASN A 124 21.47 -8.55 -7.58
CA ASN A 124 20.74 -7.64 -8.45
C ASN A 124 20.16 -6.49 -7.61
N VAL A 125 20.59 -5.26 -7.90
CA VAL A 125 20.23 -4.04 -7.16
C VAL A 125 19.73 -2.98 -8.14
N ILE A 126 18.64 -2.29 -7.81
CA ILE A 126 18.17 -1.17 -8.64
C ILE A 126 19.24 -0.08 -8.75
N ALA A 127 19.45 0.48 -9.93
CA ALA A 127 20.55 1.41 -10.19
C ALA A 127 20.59 2.61 -9.22
N GLY A 128 19.42 3.17 -8.88
CA GLY A 128 19.30 4.29 -7.93
C GLY A 128 19.67 3.95 -6.48
N ALA A 129 19.72 2.68 -6.10
CA ALA A 129 20.02 2.25 -4.73
C ALA A 129 21.48 1.87 -4.49
N LEU A 130 22.34 1.90 -5.52
CA LEU A 130 23.76 1.55 -5.40
C LEU A 130 24.50 2.37 -4.35
N ALA A 131 24.15 3.65 -4.19
CA ALA A 131 24.76 4.54 -3.20
C ALA A 131 24.44 4.14 -1.75
N SER A 132 23.39 3.33 -1.52
CA SER A 132 23.02 2.86 -0.19
C SER A 132 23.74 1.58 0.23
N LEU A 133 24.47 0.95 -0.70
CA LEU A 133 25.23 -0.28 -0.43
C LEU A 133 26.58 0.07 0.22
N LYS A 134 27.08 -0.82 1.08
CA LYS A 134 28.41 -0.65 1.69
C LYS A 134 29.49 -0.67 0.61
N PRO A 135 30.57 0.11 0.74
CA PRO A 135 31.69 0.06 -0.21
C PRO A 135 32.36 -1.32 -0.19
N GLY A 136 32.90 -1.75 -1.34
CA GLY A 136 33.57 -3.05 -1.49
C GLY A 136 32.95 -3.99 -2.52
N TYR A 137 32.03 -3.49 -3.34
CA TYR A 137 31.38 -4.26 -4.39
C TYR A 137 31.92 -3.94 -5.79
N LYS A 138 31.76 -4.87 -6.73
CA LYS A 138 32.11 -4.68 -8.14
C LYS A 138 30.86 -4.80 -9.01
N VAL A 139 30.56 -3.78 -9.82
CA VAL A 139 29.50 -3.90 -10.83
C VAL A 139 30.02 -4.77 -11.96
N VAL A 140 29.30 -5.87 -12.24
CA VAL A 140 29.67 -6.85 -13.27
C VAL A 140 28.88 -6.64 -14.54
N ASP A 141 27.58 -6.34 -14.40
CA ASP A 141 26.66 -6.24 -15.52
C ASP A 141 25.44 -5.36 -15.17
N THR A 142 24.66 -4.99 -16.18
CA THR A 142 23.41 -4.24 -16.02
C THR A 142 22.30 -4.94 -16.81
N VAL A 143 21.19 -5.24 -16.14
CA VAL A 143 20.03 -5.95 -16.69
C VAL A 143 18.78 -5.09 -16.59
N MET A 144 17.85 -5.26 -17.53
CA MET A 144 16.57 -4.54 -17.48
C MET A 144 15.61 -5.26 -16.53
N GLY A 145 14.73 -4.51 -15.88
CA GLY A 145 13.71 -5.09 -14.98
C GLY A 145 12.81 -6.09 -15.69
N SER A 146 12.54 -5.90 -16.98
CA SER A 146 11.82 -6.85 -17.84
C SER A 146 12.44 -8.24 -17.86
N ASP A 147 13.77 -8.34 -17.78
CA ASP A 147 14.51 -9.61 -17.85
C ASP A 147 14.45 -10.39 -16.53
N LEU A 148 14.09 -9.70 -15.43
CA LEU A 148 13.92 -10.29 -14.11
C LEU A 148 12.51 -10.86 -13.90
N VAL A 149 11.54 -10.45 -14.73
CA VAL A 149 10.14 -10.88 -14.62
C VAL A 149 10.04 -12.38 -14.91
N GLY A 150 9.28 -13.09 -14.07
CA GLY A 150 9.05 -14.53 -14.19
C GLY A 150 10.10 -15.40 -13.52
N LEU A 151 11.22 -14.83 -13.05
CA LEU A 151 12.21 -15.58 -12.27
C LEU A 151 11.60 -16.09 -10.97
N ARG A 152 12.01 -17.30 -10.58
CA ARG A 152 11.62 -17.89 -9.29
C ARG A 152 12.71 -17.63 -8.26
N TYR A 153 12.29 -17.27 -7.06
CA TYR A 153 13.19 -17.03 -5.94
C TYR A 153 12.75 -17.83 -4.72
N ARG A 154 13.61 -17.91 -3.72
CA ARG A 154 13.28 -18.48 -2.42
C ARG A 154 12.92 -17.36 -1.45
N GLY A 155 11.70 -17.38 -0.93
CA GLY A 155 11.23 -16.41 0.07
C GLY A 155 12.03 -16.46 1.38
N PRO A 156 11.99 -15.40 2.21
CA PRO A 156 12.81 -15.29 3.42
C PRO A 156 12.43 -16.27 4.55
N PHE A 157 11.21 -16.80 4.55
CA PHE A 157 10.67 -17.70 5.57
C PHE A 157 10.07 -18.99 4.98
N TYR A 158 10.72 -19.53 3.96
CA TYR A 158 10.26 -20.72 3.21
C TYR A 158 10.18 -22.00 4.05
N ASP A 159 10.88 -22.03 5.19
CA ASP A 159 10.91 -23.13 6.16
C ASP A 159 9.66 -23.20 7.05
N LEU A 160 8.87 -22.13 7.13
CA LEU A 160 7.65 -22.10 7.93
C LEU A 160 6.53 -22.95 7.30
N PRO A 161 5.78 -23.75 8.09
CA PRO A 161 4.67 -24.56 7.57
C PRO A 161 3.62 -23.76 6.80
N ALA A 162 3.35 -22.51 7.23
CA ALA A 162 2.38 -21.63 6.60
C ALA A 162 2.80 -21.14 5.19
N GLN A 163 4.08 -21.26 4.85
CA GLN A 163 4.66 -20.84 3.57
C GLN A 163 4.89 -22.04 2.62
N GLN A 164 4.59 -23.26 3.05
CA GLN A 164 4.72 -24.45 2.21
C GLN A 164 3.69 -24.44 1.08
N GLY A 165 4.14 -24.75 -0.14
CA GLY A 165 3.28 -24.82 -1.32
C GLY A 165 3.00 -23.47 -2.01
N ILE A 166 3.57 -22.37 -1.52
CA ILE A 166 3.47 -21.06 -2.19
C ILE A 166 4.61 -20.93 -3.21
N GLU A 167 4.25 -20.76 -4.48
CA GLU A 167 5.23 -20.48 -5.53
C GLU A 167 5.54 -18.98 -5.57
N THR A 168 6.79 -18.62 -5.29
CA THR A 168 7.26 -17.23 -5.24
C THR A 168 7.90 -16.85 -6.57
N ARG A 169 7.37 -15.79 -7.20
CA ARG A 169 7.80 -15.31 -8.52
C ARG A 169 8.02 -13.81 -8.54
N VAL A 170 8.92 -13.38 -9.42
CA VAL A 170 9.10 -11.98 -9.77
C VAL A 170 8.01 -11.56 -10.78
N VAL A 171 7.32 -10.47 -10.49
CA VAL A 171 6.21 -9.91 -11.27
C VAL A 171 6.49 -8.46 -11.64
N ALA A 172 5.90 -7.99 -12.75
CA ALA A 172 5.96 -6.59 -13.19
C ALA A 172 4.82 -5.76 -12.59
#